data_AF-A0A416WUC9-F1
#
_entry.id   AF-A0A416WUC9-F1
#
_cell.length_a   1.000
_cell.length_b   1.000
_cell.length_c   1.000
_cell.angle_alpha   90.00
_cell.angle_beta   90.00
_cell.angle_gamma   90.00
#
_symmetry.space_group_name_H-M   'P 1'
#
loop_
_entity.id
_entity.type
_entity.pdbx_description
1 polymer ?
#
loop_
_entity_poly.entity_id
_entity_poly.type
_entity_poly.pdbx_seq_one_letter_code
_entity_poly.pdbx_strand_id
1 'polypeptide(L)'
;MAYNVKITEYANGQLEVVTYKQGVYTMLDGESSYRADMIDKNADALAWRFASYVVDEKTGQGRFIPRIDDAEYCYNPFTEKIQRVYTDADEWAIERKKEHSLYSSLNRTRSALYMYARQCNWEYFITLTYSPDKIESRYDFALCMKKVRVWINHCRLRKANDLLYLLVPEHHKDGAWHIHGLLCNTTGLTFIDSGKKYDGKIVYNLDDWKLGFSTATKVTDTFKVSNYITKYITKDLCAITPGKQRYFVSKSIPKPKTFTALINSDEVDSFIQEVADSCGADLEYQKDISGYLDVNYKYFKKCQKGEKKENGKQ
;
A
#
# COMPACT_ATOMS: atom_id res chain seq x y z
N MET A 1 10.02 -11.04 19.41
CA MET A 1 9.94 -12.51 19.52
C MET A 1 9.93 -13.06 18.11
N ALA A 2 10.64 -14.16 17.83
CA ALA A 2 10.65 -14.73 16.48
C ALA A 2 9.27 -15.31 16.15
N TYR A 3 8.87 -15.26 14.88
CA TYR A 3 7.65 -15.89 14.38
C TYR A 3 7.89 -16.40 12.95
N ASN A 4 7.15 -17.41 12.52
CA ASN A 4 7.15 -17.87 11.12
C ASN A 4 5.75 -17.86 10.49
N VAL A 5 4.73 -17.47 11.26
CA VAL A 5 3.37 -17.25 10.79
C VAL A 5 2.87 -15.88 11.26
N LYS A 6 2.30 -15.10 10.34
CA LYS A 6 1.65 -13.82 10.60
C LYS A 6 0.25 -13.83 10.02
N ILE A 7 -0.75 -13.62 10.87
CA ILE A 7 -2.16 -13.58 10.50
C ILE A 7 -2.64 -12.15 10.59
N THR A 8 -3.29 -11.65 9.54
CA THR A 8 -3.86 -10.31 9.49
C THR A 8 -5.35 -10.39 9.18
N GLU A 9 -6.17 -9.92 10.11
CA GLU A 9 -7.62 -9.83 9.97
C GLU A 9 -8.04 -8.42 9.54
N TYR A 10 -8.81 -8.35 8.46
CA TYR A 10 -9.37 -7.12 7.93
C TYR A 10 -10.83 -6.96 8.32
N ALA A 11 -11.27 -5.72 8.56
CA ALA A 11 -12.65 -5.43 8.97
C ALA A 11 -13.70 -5.78 7.89
N ASN A 12 -13.29 -5.90 6.63
CA ASN A 12 -14.17 -6.37 5.55
C ASN A 12 -14.44 -7.89 5.57
N GLY A 13 -13.83 -8.63 6.49
CA GLY A 13 -13.96 -10.08 6.61
C GLY A 13 -12.89 -10.89 5.86
N GLN A 14 -11.91 -10.24 5.23
CA GLN A 14 -10.76 -10.92 4.64
C GLN A 14 -9.73 -11.30 5.71
N LEU A 15 -9.03 -12.39 5.45
CA LEU A 15 -7.93 -12.90 6.27
C LEU A 15 -6.70 -13.12 5.38
N GLU A 16 -5.55 -12.64 5.83
CA GLU A 16 -4.26 -12.84 5.16
C GLU A 16 -3.34 -13.60 6.10
N VAL A 17 -2.85 -14.75 5.65
CA VAL A 17 -1.86 -15.55 6.38
C VAL A 17 -0.57 -15.53 5.59
N VAL A 18 0.49 -15.02 6.23
CA VAL A 18 1.83 -14.96 5.68
C VAL A 18 2.70 -15.94 6.44
N THR A 19 3.33 -16.86 5.72
CA THR A 19 4.25 -17.83 6.30
C THR A 19 5.66 -17.66 5.75
N TYR A 20 6.61 -17.94 6.63
CA TYR A 20 8.04 -17.88 6.37
C TYR A 20 8.62 -19.26 6.58
N LYS A 21 9.51 -19.69 5.68
CA LYS A 21 10.16 -20.99 5.81
C LYS A 21 11.03 -21.10 7.06
N GLN A 22 11.58 -19.99 7.53
CA GLN A 22 12.30 -19.88 8.80
C GLN A 22 11.69 -18.81 9.69
N GLY A 23 11.91 -18.91 11.01
CA GLY A 23 11.51 -17.87 11.95
C GLY A 23 12.17 -16.53 11.64
N VAL A 24 11.43 -15.43 11.75
CA VAL A 24 11.88 -14.06 11.49
C VAL A 24 11.65 -13.13 12.68
N TYR A 25 12.42 -12.06 12.75
CA TYR A 25 12.15 -10.89 13.57
C TYR A 25 11.87 -9.69 12.66
N THR A 26 10.75 -9.02 12.88
CA THR A 26 10.43 -7.78 12.17
C THR A 26 11.01 -6.59 12.91
N MET A 27 11.60 -5.68 12.14
CA MET A 27 11.99 -4.36 12.61
C MET A 27 10.77 -3.55 13.06
N LEU A 28 10.99 -2.54 13.90
CA LEU A 28 9.93 -1.63 14.38
C LEU A 28 9.16 -0.92 13.25
N ASP A 29 9.75 -0.84 12.05
CA ASP A 29 9.11 -0.26 10.86
C ASP A 29 8.12 -1.21 10.16
N GLY A 30 8.08 -2.49 10.53
CA GLY A 30 7.10 -3.46 10.04
C GLY A 30 7.27 -3.93 8.59
N GLU A 31 8.26 -3.41 7.86
CA GLU A 31 8.50 -3.70 6.43
C GLU A 31 9.76 -4.54 6.19
N SER A 32 10.65 -4.60 7.18
CA SER A 32 11.92 -5.29 7.11
C SER A 32 11.99 -6.43 8.12
N SER A 33 12.38 -7.61 7.67
CA SER A 33 12.56 -8.78 8.53
C SER A 33 13.91 -9.45 8.29
N TYR A 34 14.43 -10.09 9.34
CA TYR A 34 15.67 -10.86 9.31
C TYR A 34 15.46 -12.22 9.98
N ARG A 35 16.21 -13.22 9.54
CA ARG A 35 16.04 -14.59 10.05
C ARG A 35 16.54 -14.71 11.48
N ALA A 36 15.76 -15.41 12.29
CA ALA A 36 15.99 -15.62 13.70
C ALA A 36 17.16 -16.56 13.99
N ASP A 37 17.43 -17.50 13.08
CA ASP A 37 18.47 -18.53 13.22
C ASP A 37 19.90 -18.01 12.99
N MET A 38 20.04 -16.81 12.43
CA MET A 38 21.33 -16.13 12.30
C MET A 38 21.70 -15.26 13.51
N ILE A 39 20.90 -15.27 14.58
CA ILE A 39 21.23 -14.62 15.84
C ILE A 39 22.10 -15.58 16.66
N ASP A 40 23.42 -15.40 16.60
CA ASP A 40 24.33 -16.08 17.52
C ASP A 40 24.03 -15.60 18.96
N LYS A 41 23.65 -16.54 19.84
CA LYS A 41 23.24 -16.26 21.22
C LYS A 41 24.39 -15.80 22.12
N ASN A 42 25.65 -15.96 21.68
CA ASN A 42 26.85 -15.50 22.38
C ASN A 42 27.58 -14.35 21.68
N ALA A 43 27.09 -13.90 20.52
CA ALA A 43 27.67 -12.73 19.86
C ALA A 43 27.06 -11.47 20.47
N ASP A 44 27.79 -10.90 21.43
CA ASP A 44 27.81 -9.47 21.66
C ASP A 44 27.78 -8.71 20.32
N ALA A 45 27.25 -7.49 20.38
CA ALA A 45 26.93 -6.55 19.30
C ALA A 45 28.06 -6.17 18.29
N LEU A 46 29.05 -7.02 18.05
CA LEU A 46 30.22 -6.86 17.20
C LEU A 46 30.06 -7.40 15.78
N ALA A 47 29.32 -8.51 15.56
CA ALA A 47 29.00 -8.96 14.19
C ALA A 47 28.11 -7.95 13.43
N TRP A 48 27.41 -7.10 14.18
CA TRP A 48 26.55 -6.00 13.69
C TRP A 48 27.33 -4.71 13.37
N ARG A 49 28.65 -4.66 13.62
CA ARG A 49 29.48 -3.47 13.34
C ARG A 49 29.80 -3.26 11.85
N PHE A 50 29.63 -4.27 10.99
CA PHE A 50 30.18 -4.20 9.62
C PHE A 50 29.15 -4.26 8.47
N ALA A 51 27.92 -4.75 8.69
CA ALA A 51 26.75 -4.51 7.83
C ALA A 51 25.51 -5.28 8.32
N SER A 52 24.32 -4.82 7.93
CA SER A 52 23.08 -5.59 8.12
C SER A 52 22.55 -6.05 6.76
N TYR A 53 22.39 -7.36 6.57
CA TYR A 53 21.61 -7.90 5.46
C TYR A 53 20.14 -7.96 5.86
N VAL A 54 19.30 -7.16 5.21
CA VAL A 54 17.88 -6.98 5.54
C VAL A 54 17.04 -7.32 4.32
N VAL A 55 15.89 -7.98 4.51
CA VAL A 55 15.03 -8.39 3.40
C VAL A 55 13.65 -7.75 3.50
N ASP A 56 13.19 -7.21 2.37
CA ASP A 56 11.83 -6.73 2.20
C ASP A 56 10.89 -7.95 2.04
N GLU A 57 9.95 -8.11 2.98
CA GLU A 57 9.05 -9.29 3.06
C GLU A 57 8.22 -9.48 1.77
N LYS A 58 7.92 -8.39 1.06
CA LYS A 58 6.96 -8.37 -0.06
C LYS A 58 7.61 -8.67 -1.41
N THR A 59 8.89 -8.38 -1.52
CA THR A 59 9.66 -8.52 -2.76
C THR A 59 10.67 -9.65 -2.69
N GLY A 60 11.02 -10.10 -1.49
CA GLY A 60 12.09 -11.08 -1.27
C GLY A 60 13.49 -10.53 -1.58
N GLN A 61 13.62 -9.24 -1.93
CA GLN A 61 14.90 -8.61 -2.23
C GLN A 61 15.65 -8.33 -0.93
N GLY A 62 16.85 -8.89 -0.82
CA GLY A 62 17.78 -8.57 0.26
C GLY A 62 18.69 -7.41 -0.09
N ARG A 63 19.04 -6.63 0.94
CA ARG A 63 19.97 -5.51 0.83
C ARG A 63 21.05 -5.63 1.89
N PHE A 64 22.28 -5.37 1.48
CA PHE A 64 23.39 -5.12 2.38
C PHE A 64 23.38 -3.62 2.73
N ILE A 65 23.43 -3.28 4.02
CA ILE A 65 23.56 -1.90 4.49
C ILE A 65 25.01 -1.70 4.97
N PRO A 66 25.92 -1.17 4.14
CA PRO A 66 27.27 -0.80 4.58
C PRO A 66 27.22 0.48 5.45
N ARG A 67 28.10 0.59 6.46
CA ARG A 67 28.30 1.85 7.22
C ARG A 67 29.30 2.77 6.52
N ILE A 68 29.17 4.07 6.78
CA ILE A 68 29.76 5.23 6.06
C ILE A 68 31.18 5.55 6.58
N ASP A 69 31.98 4.56 6.97
CA ASP A 69 33.15 4.81 7.83
C ASP A 69 34.50 4.87 7.08
N ASP A 70 34.49 4.89 5.73
CA ASP A 70 35.69 5.10 4.88
C ASP A 70 35.73 6.50 4.23
N ALA A 71 35.19 7.53 4.89
CA ALA A 71 35.16 8.89 4.32
C ALA A 71 36.55 9.56 4.42
N GLU A 72 37.26 9.66 3.29
CA GLU A 72 38.51 10.43 3.19
C GLU A 72 38.23 11.94 3.19
N TYR A 73 39.03 12.68 3.97
CA TYR A 73 38.99 14.15 4.05
C TYR A 73 40.31 14.71 3.53
N CYS A 74 40.25 15.72 2.65
CA CYS A 74 41.42 16.44 2.16
C CYS A 74 41.35 17.92 2.50
N TYR A 75 42.51 18.56 2.64
CA TYR A 75 42.59 20.01 2.76
C TYR A 75 42.42 20.64 1.37
N ASN A 76 41.38 21.47 1.19
CA ASN A 76 41.16 22.20 -0.05
C ASN A 76 41.85 23.58 0.01
N PRO A 77 42.94 23.81 -0.76
CA PRO A 77 43.71 25.06 -0.71
C PRO A 77 42.99 26.28 -1.30
N PHE A 78 41.88 26.09 -2.02
CA PHE A 78 41.09 27.19 -2.60
C PHE A 78 39.97 27.68 -1.67
N THR A 79 39.57 26.85 -0.70
CA THR A 79 38.54 27.21 0.30
C THR A 79 39.07 27.27 1.71
N GLU A 80 40.36 26.96 1.90
CA GLU A 80 41.08 26.87 3.17
C GLU A 80 40.38 25.99 4.22
N LYS A 81 39.61 25.01 3.77
CA LYS A 81 38.79 24.13 4.62
C LYS A 81 39.13 22.67 4.35
N ILE A 82 39.08 21.87 5.40
CA ILE A 82 39.04 20.42 5.27
C ILE A 82 37.69 20.05 4.66
N GLN A 83 37.72 19.41 3.51
CA GLN A 83 36.53 18.98 2.76
C GLN A 83 36.59 17.47 2.55
N ARG A 84 35.42 16.85 2.52
CA ARG A 84 35.32 15.43 2.18
C ARG A 84 35.69 15.26 0.70
N VAL A 85 36.54 14.26 0.42
CA VAL A 85 36.80 13.83 -0.96
C VAL A 85 35.56 13.08 -1.43
N TYR A 86 34.90 13.61 -2.47
CA TYR A 86 33.84 12.87 -3.16
C TYR A 86 34.51 11.98 -4.21
N THR A 87 34.35 10.67 -4.07
CA THR A 87 34.78 9.68 -5.05
C THR A 87 33.63 9.32 -6.00
N ASP A 88 33.94 8.71 -7.15
CA ASP A 88 32.91 8.15 -8.04
C ASP A 88 32.01 7.13 -7.31
N ALA A 89 32.57 6.43 -6.30
CA ALA A 89 31.81 5.54 -5.42
C ALA A 89 30.82 6.29 -4.52
N ASP A 90 31.13 7.52 -4.09
CA ASP A 90 30.21 8.37 -3.31
C ASP A 90 29.05 8.88 -4.17
N GLU A 91 29.30 9.27 -5.42
CA GLU A 91 28.23 9.68 -6.34
C GLU A 91 27.25 8.53 -6.61
N TRP A 92 27.79 7.34 -6.89
CA TRP A 92 27.02 6.12 -7.05
C TRP A 92 26.25 5.73 -5.79
N ALA A 93 26.84 5.91 -4.61
CA ALA A 93 26.18 5.67 -3.33
C ALA A 93 25.04 6.68 -3.06
N ILE A 94 25.24 7.95 -3.42
CA ILE A 94 24.22 9.01 -3.32
C ILE A 94 23.05 8.70 -4.25
N GLU A 95 23.31 8.31 -5.49
CA GLU A 95 22.28 7.97 -6.47
C GLU A 95 21.48 6.73 -6.03
N ARG A 96 22.17 5.67 -5.59
CA ARG A 96 21.54 4.50 -4.94
C ARG A 96 20.66 4.89 -3.77
N LYS A 97 21.14 5.80 -2.91
CA LYS A 97 20.39 6.24 -1.73
C LYS A 97 19.12 6.99 -2.13
N LYS A 98 19.18 7.84 -3.16
CA LYS A 98 18.01 8.53 -3.71
C LYS A 98 17.00 7.55 -4.29
N GLU A 99 17.46 6.60 -5.11
CA GLU A 99 16.59 5.57 -5.68
C GLU A 99 15.96 4.69 -4.59
N HIS A 100 16.75 4.29 -3.60
CA HIS A 100 16.27 3.49 -2.48
C HIS A 100 15.24 4.25 -1.64
N SER A 101 15.48 5.53 -1.36
CA SER A 101 14.52 6.39 -0.66
C SER A 101 13.20 6.50 -1.42
N LEU A 102 13.27 6.64 -2.75
CA LEU A 102 12.11 6.69 -3.63
C LEU A 102 11.33 5.36 -3.58
N TYR A 103 12.02 4.23 -3.66
CA TYR A 103 11.40 2.90 -3.61
C TYR A 103 10.76 2.60 -2.25
N SER A 104 11.45 2.92 -1.15
CA SER A 104 10.88 2.81 0.20
C SER A 104 9.66 3.71 0.37
N SER A 105 9.71 4.94 -0.16
CA SER A 105 8.58 5.87 -0.17
C SER A 105 7.38 5.34 -0.97
N LEU A 106 7.64 4.74 -2.14
CA LEU A 106 6.63 4.06 -2.97
C LEU A 106 6.00 2.90 -2.21
N ASN A 107 6.82 1.98 -1.69
CA ASN A 107 6.37 0.78 -1.00
C ASN A 107 5.52 1.10 0.21
N ARG A 108 5.94 2.03 1.08
CA ARG A 108 5.13 2.49 2.21
C ARG A 108 3.78 3.03 1.79
N THR A 109 3.75 3.80 0.70
CA THR A 109 2.49 4.37 0.18
C THR A 109 1.57 3.24 -0.33
N ARG A 110 2.09 2.31 -1.12
CA ARG A 110 1.33 1.15 -1.64
C ARG A 110 0.85 0.24 -0.52
N SER A 111 1.72 -0.05 0.46
CA SER A 111 1.40 -0.81 1.67
C SER A 111 0.21 -0.19 2.42
N ALA A 112 0.25 1.14 2.65
CA ALA A 112 -0.82 1.85 3.33
C ALA A 112 -2.13 1.81 2.52
N LEU A 113 -2.08 2.07 1.20
CA LEU A 113 -3.26 1.98 0.34
C LEU A 113 -3.88 0.59 0.36
N TYR A 114 -3.05 -0.46 0.24
CA TYR A 114 -3.52 -1.84 0.23
C TYR A 114 -4.13 -2.24 1.57
N MET A 115 -3.54 -1.77 2.69
CA MET A 115 -4.12 -1.93 4.01
C MET A 115 -5.50 -1.25 4.10
N TYR A 116 -5.60 0.05 3.79
CA TYR A 116 -6.85 0.79 3.92
C TYR A 116 -7.94 0.30 2.97
N ALA A 117 -7.57 -0.06 1.73
CA ALA A 117 -8.53 -0.56 0.75
C ALA A 117 -9.19 -1.88 1.19
N ARG A 118 -8.49 -2.71 1.98
CA ARG A 118 -9.05 -3.94 2.54
C ARG A 118 -9.82 -3.75 3.84
N GLN A 119 -9.89 -2.55 4.41
CA GLN A 119 -10.61 -2.32 5.68
C GLN A 119 -12.08 -1.95 5.50
N CYS A 120 -12.54 -1.77 4.27
CA CYS A 120 -13.91 -1.37 3.98
C CYS A 120 -14.48 -2.16 2.81
N ASN A 121 -15.80 -2.35 2.82
CA ASN A 121 -16.54 -2.81 1.65
C ASN A 121 -16.96 -1.60 0.84
N TRP A 122 -16.22 -1.30 -0.22
CA TRP A 122 -16.43 -0.11 -1.05
C TRP A 122 -17.68 -0.27 -1.92
N GLU A 123 -18.43 0.83 -2.08
CA GLU A 123 -19.64 0.87 -2.92
C GLU A 123 -19.31 1.35 -4.33
N TYR A 124 -18.47 2.38 -4.44
CA TYR A 124 -18.14 3.01 -5.71
C TYR A 124 -16.64 3.21 -5.88
N PHE A 125 -16.18 2.92 -7.10
CA PHE A 125 -14.91 3.39 -7.62
C PHE A 125 -15.19 4.67 -8.41
N ILE A 126 -14.47 5.75 -8.10
CA ILE A 126 -14.66 7.05 -8.74
C ILE A 126 -13.39 7.53 -9.44
N THR A 127 -13.57 8.28 -10.51
CA THR A 127 -12.52 9.08 -11.13
C THR A 127 -13.01 10.52 -11.21
N LEU A 128 -12.20 11.46 -10.74
CA LEU A 128 -12.46 12.89 -10.77
C LEU A 128 -11.42 13.58 -11.64
N THR A 129 -11.91 14.33 -12.61
CA THR A 129 -11.10 15.11 -13.56
C THR A 129 -11.45 16.57 -13.40
N TYR A 130 -10.45 17.44 -13.32
CA TYR A 130 -10.67 18.88 -13.30
C TYR A 130 -10.93 19.41 -14.70
N SER A 131 -11.92 20.28 -14.83
CA SER A 131 -12.15 21.04 -16.05
C SER A 131 -11.23 22.28 -16.07
N PRO A 132 -10.57 22.60 -17.19
CA PRO A 132 -9.77 23.81 -17.32
C PRO A 132 -10.58 25.09 -17.06
N ASP A 133 -11.91 25.06 -17.24
CA ASP A 133 -12.77 26.23 -17.04
C ASP A 133 -13.23 26.40 -15.58
N LYS A 134 -12.93 25.42 -14.71
CA LYS A 134 -13.44 25.36 -13.32
C LYS A 134 -12.34 25.45 -12.25
N ILE A 135 -11.08 25.39 -12.66
CA ILE A 135 -9.93 25.50 -11.76
C ILE A 135 -8.85 26.37 -12.39
N GLU A 136 -8.10 27.08 -11.56
CA GLU A 136 -7.05 27.99 -11.99
C GLU A 136 -5.92 27.26 -12.74
N SER A 137 -5.53 26.07 -12.24
CA SER A 137 -4.61 25.18 -12.94
C SER A 137 -4.85 23.73 -12.53
N ARG A 138 -5.12 22.87 -13.51
CA ARG A 138 -5.21 21.41 -13.31
C ARG A 138 -3.86 20.71 -13.29
N TYR A 139 -2.77 21.46 -13.52
CA TYR A 139 -1.38 21.00 -13.56
C TYR A 139 -0.66 21.24 -12.22
N ASP A 140 -1.20 22.12 -11.37
CA ASP A 140 -0.67 22.38 -10.03
C ASP A 140 -1.15 21.31 -9.05
N PHE A 141 -0.22 20.46 -8.61
CA PHE A 141 -0.48 19.40 -7.64
C PHE A 141 -1.10 19.94 -6.33
N ALA A 142 -0.51 21.00 -5.76
CA ALA A 142 -0.91 21.50 -4.45
C ALA A 142 -2.32 22.10 -4.51
N LEU A 143 -2.62 22.83 -5.58
CA LEU A 143 -3.96 23.38 -5.83
C LEU A 143 -5.00 22.26 -5.98
N CYS A 144 -4.76 21.29 -6.87
CA CYS A 144 -5.66 20.17 -7.08
C CYS A 144 -5.92 19.41 -5.77
N MET A 145 -4.87 19.02 -5.05
CA MET A 145 -5.00 18.29 -3.79
C MET A 145 -5.77 19.09 -2.72
N LYS A 146 -5.57 20.41 -2.65
CA LYS A 146 -6.34 21.28 -1.76
C LYS A 146 -7.83 21.26 -2.11
N LYS A 147 -8.18 21.36 -3.39
CA LYS A 147 -9.58 21.40 -3.86
C LYS A 147 -10.30 20.08 -3.57
N VAL A 148 -9.65 18.93 -3.80
CA VAL A 148 -10.21 17.61 -3.43
C VAL A 148 -10.42 17.47 -1.94
N ARG A 149 -9.45 17.91 -1.13
CA ARG A 149 -9.57 17.86 0.32
C ARG A 149 -10.76 18.69 0.82
N VAL A 150 -10.98 19.88 0.25
CA VAL A 150 -12.13 20.71 0.58
C VAL A 150 -13.43 20.04 0.14
N TRP A 151 -13.47 19.51 -1.08
CA TRP A 151 -14.63 18.82 -1.62
C TRP A 151 -15.05 17.63 -0.75
N ILE A 152 -14.14 16.69 -0.45
CA ILE A 152 -14.48 15.50 0.33
C ILE A 152 -14.91 15.86 1.76
N ASN A 153 -14.34 16.91 2.35
CA ASN A 153 -14.77 17.42 3.64
C ASN A 153 -16.19 18.00 3.59
N HIS A 154 -16.56 18.72 2.52
CA HIS A 154 -17.93 19.19 2.35
C HIS A 154 -18.93 18.05 2.16
N CYS A 155 -18.57 17.04 1.36
CA CYS A 155 -19.36 15.82 1.21
C CYS A 155 -19.64 15.20 2.59
N ARG A 156 -18.60 15.07 3.42
CA ARG A 156 -18.74 14.52 4.78
C ARG A 156 -19.61 15.39 5.68
N LEU A 157 -19.30 16.67 5.79
CA LEU A 157 -19.97 17.55 6.76
C LEU A 157 -21.42 17.88 6.42
N ARG A 158 -21.79 17.86 5.13
CA ARG A 158 -23.09 18.38 4.67
C ARG A 158 -24.03 17.32 4.11
N LYS A 159 -23.50 16.17 3.67
CA LYS A 159 -24.28 15.18 2.93
C LYS A 159 -24.18 13.78 3.53
N ALA A 160 -22.98 13.30 3.84
CA ALA A 160 -22.75 11.93 4.29
C ALA A 160 -21.69 11.90 5.42
N ASN A 161 -22.13 12.09 6.67
CA ASN A 161 -21.23 12.25 7.83
C ASN A 161 -20.35 11.01 8.10
N ASP A 162 -20.88 9.84 7.78
CA ASP A 162 -20.26 8.52 7.90
C ASP A 162 -19.50 8.07 6.63
N LEU A 163 -19.40 8.93 5.61
CA LEU A 163 -18.68 8.63 4.36
C LEU A 163 -17.23 8.24 4.65
N LEU A 164 -16.90 7.03 4.21
CA LEU A 164 -15.54 6.51 4.17
C LEU A 164 -14.98 6.72 2.77
N TYR A 165 -13.74 7.18 2.69
CA TYR A 165 -13.07 7.41 1.42
C TYR A 165 -11.60 6.99 1.45
N LEU A 166 -11.11 6.57 0.29
CA LEU A 166 -9.69 6.43 -0.02
C LEU A 166 -9.44 7.06 -1.39
N LEU A 167 -8.72 8.18 -1.44
CA LEU A 167 -8.45 8.94 -2.67
C LEU A 167 -6.95 8.95 -2.99
N VAL A 168 -6.62 8.82 -4.26
CA VAL A 168 -5.25 8.74 -4.78
C VAL A 168 -5.12 9.65 -6.01
N PRO A 169 -4.12 10.55 -6.05
CA PRO A 169 -3.84 11.33 -7.24
C PRO A 169 -3.17 10.48 -8.31
N GLU A 170 -3.52 10.73 -9.56
CA GLU A 170 -2.87 10.19 -10.75
C GLU A 170 -2.32 11.35 -11.58
N HIS A 171 -1.07 11.23 -12.03
CA HIS A 171 -0.48 12.13 -13.02
C HIS A 171 -0.80 11.60 -14.42
N HIS A 172 -1.74 12.25 -15.10
CA HIS A 172 -2.22 11.80 -16.41
C HIS A 172 -1.20 12.14 -17.52
N LYS A 173 -1.30 11.49 -18.69
CA LYS A 173 -0.32 11.62 -19.79
C LYS A 173 -0.18 13.05 -20.33
N ASP A 174 -1.25 13.83 -20.24
CA ASP A 174 -1.28 15.24 -20.64
C ASP A 174 -0.73 16.19 -19.56
N GLY A 175 -0.24 15.65 -18.44
CA GLY A 175 0.30 16.39 -17.28
C GLY A 175 -0.75 16.80 -16.26
N ALA A 176 -2.04 16.58 -16.54
CA ALA A 176 -3.09 16.98 -15.62
C ALA A 176 -3.22 16.02 -14.43
N TRP A 177 -3.63 16.56 -13.28
CA TRP A 177 -3.89 15.75 -12.10
C TRP A 177 -5.31 15.21 -12.12
N HIS A 178 -5.45 13.89 -12.04
CA HIS A 178 -6.71 13.20 -11.80
C HIS A 178 -6.75 12.64 -10.39
N ILE A 179 -7.94 12.27 -9.93
CA ILE A 179 -8.12 11.62 -8.64
C ILE A 179 -8.92 10.35 -8.85
N HIS A 180 -8.37 9.24 -8.39
CA HIS A 180 -9.09 7.98 -8.26
C HIS A 180 -9.50 7.79 -6.81
N GLY A 181 -10.64 7.16 -6.61
CA GLY A 181 -11.19 7.04 -5.27
C GLY A 181 -12.03 5.80 -5.06
N LEU A 182 -12.08 5.36 -3.81
CA LEU A 182 -13.06 4.40 -3.31
C LEU A 182 -13.95 5.12 -2.29
N LEU A 183 -15.26 4.93 -2.40
CA LEU A 183 -16.25 5.51 -1.50
C LEU A 183 -17.16 4.42 -0.92
N CYS A 184 -17.54 4.58 0.35
CA CYS A 184 -18.46 3.71 1.09
C CYS A 184 -19.30 4.58 2.04
N ASN A 185 -20.54 4.17 2.32
CA ASN A 185 -21.56 4.97 3.00
C ASN A 185 -21.93 6.22 2.17
N THR A 186 -22.35 5.98 0.93
CA THR A 186 -22.56 7.07 -0.05
C THR A 186 -23.99 7.60 -0.12
N THR A 187 -24.87 7.22 0.80
CA THR A 187 -26.32 7.52 0.78
C THR A 187 -26.66 9.00 0.58
N GLY A 188 -25.84 9.92 1.11
CA GLY A 188 -26.06 11.36 0.94
C GLY A 188 -25.54 11.97 -0.37
N LEU A 189 -24.77 11.20 -1.16
CA LEU A 189 -24.19 11.66 -2.43
C LEU A 189 -25.14 11.37 -3.60
N THR A 190 -25.02 12.18 -4.66
CA THR A 190 -25.91 12.09 -5.82
C THR A 190 -25.19 11.50 -7.03
N PHE A 191 -25.60 10.31 -7.44
CA PHE A 191 -25.09 9.61 -8.61
C PHE A 191 -26.15 9.57 -9.72
N ILE A 192 -25.82 10.15 -10.88
CA ILE A 192 -26.73 10.26 -12.03
C ILE A 192 -26.22 9.32 -13.12
N ASP A 193 -27.09 8.49 -13.70
CA ASP A 193 -26.70 7.63 -14.83
C ASP A 193 -26.14 8.48 -15.98
N SER A 194 -24.93 8.14 -16.44
CA SER A 194 -24.28 8.86 -17.54
C SER A 194 -24.82 8.49 -18.92
N GLY A 195 -25.71 7.50 -19.00
CA GLY A 195 -26.16 6.88 -20.25
C GLY A 195 -25.14 5.92 -20.86
N LYS A 196 -23.97 5.75 -20.22
CA LYS A 196 -22.89 4.87 -20.69
C LYS A 196 -22.81 3.60 -19.86
N LYS A 197 -22.44 2.52 -20.53
CA LYS A 197 -22.08 1.25 -19.88
C LYS A 197 -20.65 0.90 -20.21
N TYR A 198 -19.95 0.34 -19.24
CA TYR A 198 -18.62 -0.24 -19.41
C TYR A 198 -18.65 -1.67 -18.88
N ASP A 199 -18.35 -2.64 -19.74
CA ASP A 199 -18.38 -4.07 -19.38
C ASP A 199 -19.72 -4.49 -18.74
N GLY A 200 -20.83 -4.06 -19.36
CA GLY A 200 -22.19 -4.31 -18.87
C GLY A 200 -22.61 -3.49 -17.64
N LYS A 201 -21.68 -2.80 -16.96
CA LYS A 201 -21.96 -2.01 -15.75
C LYS A 201 -22.29 -0.56 -16.10
N ILE A 202 -23.29 0.00 -15.43
CA ILE A 202 -23.68 1.41 -15.58
C ILE A 202 -22.56 2.29 -15.04
N VAL A 203 -22.23 3.33 -15.79
CA VAL A 203 -21.33 4.41 -15.36
C VAL A 203 -22.19 5.57 -14.91
N TYR A 204 -21.93 6.08 -13.72
CA TYR A 204 -22.62 7.25 -13.16
C TYR A 204 -21.71 8.48 -13.18
N ASN A 205 -22.31 9.66 -13.20
CA ASN A 205 -21.69 10.92 -12.85
C ASN A 205 -21.97 11.23 -11.38
N LEU A 206 -20.98 11.70 -10.64
CA LEU A 206 -21.11 12.17 -9.27
C LEU A 206 -21.42 13.67 -9.28
N ASP A 207 -22.69 14.01 -9.12
CA ASP A 207 -23.16 15.40 -9.25
C ASP A 207 -22.49 16.33 -8.22
N ASP A 208 -22.07 15.78 -7.07
CA ASP A 208 -21.34 16.51 -6.03
C ASP A 208 -19.98 17.08 -6.47
N TRP A 209 -19.41 16.57 -7.56
CA TRP A 209 -18.16 17.07 -8.11
C TRP A 209 -18.41 18.23 -9.08
N LYS A 210 -18.28 19.47 -8.60
CA LYS A 210 -18.52 20.69 -9.40
C LYS A 210 -17.28 21.29 -10.07
N LEU A 211 -16.10 20.67 -9.89
CA LEU A 211 -14.81 21.16 -10.39
C LEU A 211 -14.40 20.57 -11.73
N GLY A 212 -15.26 19.74 -12.35
CA GLY A 212 -15.01 19.18 -13.67
C GLY A 212 -15.88 17.95 -13.93
N PHE A 213 -15.26 16.91 -14.46
CA PHE A 213 -15.93 15.67 -14.85
C PHE A 213 -15.71 14.59 -13.80
N SER A 214 -16.66 13.67 -13.70
CA SER A 214 -16.58 12.55 -12.78
C SER A 214 -17.13 11.30 -13.43
N THR A 215 -16.56 10.15 -13.09
CA THR A 215 -17.15 8.85 -13.36
C THR A 215 -17.23 8.08 -12.05
N ALA A 216 -18.27 7.27 -11.90
CA ALA A 216 -18.46 6.38 -10.76
C ALA A 216 -18.99 5.03 -11.25
N THR A 217 -18.38 3.95 -10.81
CA THR A 217 -18.80 2.58 -11.12
C THR A 217 -18.97 1.80 -9.82
N LYS A 218 -20.01 0.96 -9.76
CA LYS A 218 -20.24 0.12 -8.58
C LYS A 218 -19.12 -0.91 -8.44
N VAL A 219 -18.59 -1.02 -7.22
CA VAL A 219 -17.62 -2.04 -6.86
C VAL A 219 -18.36 -3.36 -6.64
N THR A 220 -17.91 -4.41 -7.31
CA THR A 220 -18.46 -5.77 -7.17
C THR A 220 -17.49 -6.70 -6.44
N ASP A 221 -16.22 -6.32 -6.35
CA ASP A 221 -15.14 -7.14 -5.81
C ASP A 221 -14.13 -6.24 -5.10
N THR A 222 -14.17 -6.27 -3.77
CA THR A 222 -13.31 -5.47 -2.89
C THR A 222 -11.84 -5.83 -3.05
N PHE A 223 -11.49 -7.09 -3.32
CA PHE A 223 -10.10 -7.52 -3.49
C PHE A 223 -9.51 -6.95 -4.78
N LYS A 224 -10.23 -7.09 -5.90
CA LYS A 224 -9.78 -6.55 -7.19
C LYS A 224 -9.64 -5.04 -7.14
N VAL A 225 -10.60 -4.34 -6.52
CA VAL A 225 -10.52 -2.87 -6.43
C VAL A 225 -9.37 -2.41 -5.51
N SER A 226 -9.08 -3.17 -4.44
CA SER A 226 -7.95 -2.90 -3.54
C SER A 226 -6.60 -3.03 -4.25
N ASN A 227 -6.45 -4.01 -5.13
CA ASN A 227 -5.26 -4.10 -5.98
C ASN A 227 -5.24 -2.96 -7.01
N TYR A 228 -6.38 -2.69 -7.64
CA TYR A 228 -6.49 -1.70 -8.71
C TYR A 228 -6.17 -0.27 -8.27
N ILE A 229 -6.64 0.17 -7.08
CA ILE A 229 -6.37 1.53 -6.58
C ILE A 229 -4.88 1.78 -6.35
N THR A 230 -4.10 0.74 -6.04
CA THR A 230 -2.64 0.87 -5.86
C THR A 230 -1.88 1.10 -7.17
N LYS A 231 -2.51 0.81 -8.32
CA LYS A 231 -1.92 1.03 -9.66
C LYS A 231 -1.56 2.49 -9.89
N TYR A 232 -2.31 3.42 -9.29
CA TYR A 232 -2.12 4.86 -9.47
C TYR A 232 -0.93 5.43 -8.70
N ILE A 233 -0.36 4.67 -7.75
CA ILE A 233 0.91 5.02 -7.10
C ILE A 233 2.07 4.40 -7.88
N THR A 234 2.71 5.22 -8.71
CA THR A 234 3.85 4.85 -9.57
C THR A 234 5.17 5.44 -9.07
N LYS A 235 6.30 4.90 -9.56
CA LYS A 235 7.65 5.44 -9.27
C LYS A 235 7.74 6.89 -9.71
N ASP A 236 7.22 7.20 -10.90
CA ASP A 236 7.23 8.55 -11.48
C ASP A 236 6.41 9.53 -10.63
N LEU A 237 5.23 9.12 -10.16
CA LEU A 237 4.44 9.93 -9.24
C LEU A 237 5.23 10.25 -7.96
N CYS A 238 5.87 9.25 -7.36
CA CYS A 238 6.66 9.48 -6.16
C CYS A 238 7.86 10.39 -6.40
N ALA A 239 8.47 10.34 -7.60
CA ALA A 239 9.62 11.15 -7.98
C ALA A 239 9.26 12.63 -8.14
N ILE A 240 8.08 12.93 -8.69
CA ILE A 240 7.62 14.32 -8.90
C ILE A 240 6.89 14.91 -7.68
N THR A 241 6.52 14.08 -6.69
CA THR A 241 5.86 14.55 -5.46
C THR A 241 6.66 14.19 -4.17
N PRO A 242 7.96 14.53 -4.07
CA PRO A 242 8.75 14.22 -2.88
C PRO A 242 8.22 14.99 -1.67
N GLY A 243 8.06 14.31 -0.54
CA GLY A 243 7.54 14.89 0.70
C GLY A 243 6.08 15.33 0.66
N LYS A 244 5.33 15.06 -0.42
CA LYS A 244 3.92 15.42 -0.54
C LYS A 244 3.00 14.27 -0.13
N GLN A 245 1.81 14.62 0.35
CA GLN A 245 0.75 13.66 0.66
C GLN A 245 0.19 13.06 -0.64
N ARG A 246 0.38 11.75 -0.83
CA ARG A 246 -0.03 11.01 -2.04
C ARG A 246 -1.33 10.21 -1.89
N TYR A 247 -2.04 10.35 -0.79
CA TYR A 247 -3.36 9.78 -0.63
C TYR A 247 -4.14 10.49 0.46
N PHE A 248 -5.46 10.46 0.36
CA PHE A 248 -6.37 10.97 1.39
C PHE A 248 -7.25 9.83 1.85
N VAL A 249 -7.39 9.65 3.15
CA VAL A 249 -8.14 8.54 3.72
C VAL A 249 -8.97 8.99 4.90
N SER A 250 -10.15 8.40 5.08
CA SER A 250 -10.95 8.57 6.30
C SER A 250 -10.20 7.99 7.50
N LYS A 251 -9.96 8.81 8.52
CA LYS A 251 -9.28 8.38 9.77
C LYS A 251 -10.09 7.39 10.61
N SER A 252 -11.40 7.33 10.38
CA SER A 252 -12.32 6.40 11.04
C SER A 252 -12.24 4.97 10.49
N ILE A 253 -11.51 4.74 9.39
CA ILE A 253 -11.28 3.39 8.88
C ILE A 253 -10.48 2.60 9.93
N PRO A 254 -10.96 1.42 10.37
CA PRO A 254 -10.28 0.63 11.38
C PRO A 254 -8.92 0.15 10.88
N LYS A 255 -8.00 -0.11 11.82
CA LYS A 255 -6.74 -0.79 11.51
C LYS A 255 -6.94 -2.31 11.57
N PRO A 256 -6.15 -3.07 10.80
CA PRO A 256 -6.21 -4.53 10.87
C PRO A 256 -5.78 -5.03 12.25
N LYS A 257 -6.26 -6.20 12.63
CA LYS A 257 -5.70 -6.95 13.75
C LYS A 257 -4.62 -7.87 13.21
N THR A 258 -3.48 -7.93 13.89
CA THR A 258 -2.35 -8.76 13.47
C THR A 258 -1.93 -9.66 14.63
N PHE A 259 -1.73 -10.93 14.31
CA PHE A 259 -1.29 -11.97 15.23
C PHE A 259 -0.04 -12.64 14.65
N THR A 260 0.91 -12.99 15.51
CA THR A 260 2.16 -13.64 15.10
C THR A 260 2.37 -14.89 15.94
N ALA A 261 2.78 -15.98 15.31
CA ALA A 261 3.05 -17.25 15.97
C ALA A 261 4.33 -17.89 15.42
N LEU A 262 5.02 -18.64 16.27
CA LEU A 262 6.12 -19.52 15.89
C LEU A 262 5.62 -20.96 15.97
N ILE A 263 5.47 -21.59 14.81
CA ILE A 263 4.90 -22.94 14.62
C ILE A 263 5.97 -23.85 14.04
N ASN A 264 5.97 -25.13 14.41
CA ASN A 264 6.88 -26.11 13.81
C ASN A 264 6.59 -26.25 12.31
N SER A 265 7.63 -26.38 11.48
CA SER A 265 7.48 -26.27 10.02
C SER A 265 6.56 -27.34 9.41
N ASP A 266 6.47 -28.50 10.04
CA ASP A 266 5.61 -29.63 9.69
C ASP A 266 4.14 -29.44 10.09
N GLU A 267 3.87 -28.53 11.03
CA GLU A 267 2.53 -28.21 11.54
C GLU A 267 1.96 -26.92 10.91
N VAL A 268 2.73 -26.21 10.09
CA VAL A 268 2.30 -24.92 9.53
C VAL A 268 1.04 -25.06 8.69
N ASP A 269 0.97 -26.06 7.80
CA ASP A 269 -0.19 -26.22 6.92
C ASP A 269 -1.46 -26.65 7.68
N SER A 270 -1.34 -27.54 8.67
CA SER A 270 -2.48 -27.92 9.53
C SER A 270 -2.98 -26.74 10.35
N PHE A 271 -2.06 -25.93 10.92
CA PHE A 271 -2.40 -24.72 11.64
C PHE A 271 -3.13 -23.70 10.77
N ILE A 272 -2.67 -23.48 9.53
CA ILE A 272 -3.34 -22.57 8.59
C ILE A 272 -4.76 -23.07 8.29
N GLN A 273 -4.94 -24.37 8.09
CA GLN A 273 -6.25 -24.95 7.82
C GLN A 273 -7.19 -24.78 9.01
N GLU A 274 -6.71 -25.01 10.24
CA GLU A 274 -7.48 -24.78 11.46
C GLU A 274 -7.92 -23.31 11.63
N VAL A 275 -7.03 -22.36 11.31
CA VAL A 275 -7.35 -20.93 11.29
C VAL A 275 -8.43 -20.62 10.24
N ALA A 276 -8.32 -21.18 9.04
CA ALA A 276 -9.32 -20.98 7.98
C ALA A 276 -10.69 -21.55 8.39
N ASP A 277 -10.71 -22.77 8.93
CA ASP A 277 -11.93 -23.48 9.34
C ASP A 277 -12.62 -22.76 10.52
N SER A 278 -11.86 -22.35 11.54
CA SER A 278 -12.40 -21.60 12.68
C SER A 278 -12.97 -20.24 12.29
N CYS A 279 -12.45 -19.64 11.22
CA CYS A 279 -12.98 -18.40 10.65
C CYS A 279 -14.13 -18.63 9.65
N GLY A 280 -14.40 -19.86 9.24
CA GLY A 280 -15.32 -20.19 8.14
C GLY A 280 -14.91 -19.49 6.84
N ALA A 281 -13.62 -19.52 6.51
CA ALA A 281 -13.05 -18.80 5.39
C ALA A 281 -12.45 -19.75 4.34
N ASP A 282 -12.78 -19.51 3.08
CA ASP A 282 -12.25 -20.29 1.96
C ASP A 282 -11.01 -19.60 1.37
N LEU A 283 -10.04 -20.40 0.92
CA LEU A 283 -8.86 -19.90 0.22
C LEU A 283 -9.28 -19.28 -1.12
N GLU A 284 -8.99 -18.00 -1.31
CA GLU A 284 -9.32 -17.24 -2.51
C GLU A 284 -8.10 -17.10 -3.44
N TYR A 285 -6.91 -16.91 -2.86
CA TYR A 285 -5.69 -16.67 -3.62
C TYR A 285 -4.45 -17.08 -2.83
N GLN A 286 -3.43 -17.57 -3.54
CA GLN A 286 -2.10 -17.86 -2.99
C GLN A 286 -1.02 -17.23 -3.86
N LYS A 287 0.03 -16.72 -3.22
CA LYS A 287 1.24 -16.23 -3.87
C LYS A 287 2.49 -16.70 -3.14
N ASP A 288 3.37 -17.34 -3.88
CA ASP A 288 4.69 -17.75 -3.42
C ASP A 288 5.76 -16.77 -3.90
N ILE A 289 6.67 -16.40 -3.00
CA ILE A 289 7.81 -15.54 -3.28
C ILE A 289 9.07 -16.26 -2.80
N SER A 290 9.74 -16.92 -3.74
CA SER A 290 11.04 -17.55 -3.50
C SER A 290 12.12 -16.48 -3.35
N GLY A 291 12.94 -16.60 -2.32
CA GLY A 291 13.97 -15.61 -2.02
C GLY A 291 14.70 -15.94 -0.72
N TYR A 292 15.31 -14.94 -0.09
CA TYR A 292 16.07 -15.17 1.14
C TYR A 292 15.20 -15.62 2.34
N LEU A 293 13.93 -15.19 2.37
CA LEU A 293 12.98 -15.55 3.42
C LEU A 293 11.99 -16.65 3.02
N ASP A 294 11.90 -17.00 1.73
CA ASP A 294 10.86 -17.86 1.14
C ASP A 294 9.47 -17.63 1.76
N VAL A 295 8.73 -16.68 1.20
CA VAL A 295 7.47 -16.20 1.79
C VAL A 295 6.26 -16.72 1.01
N ASN A 296 5.30 -17.30 1.72
CA ASN A 296 4.02 -17.74 1.17
C ASN A 296 2.90 -16.86 1.72
N TYR A 297 2.07 -16.33 0.82
CA TYR A 297 0.90 -15.51 1.14
C TYR A 297 -0.36 -16.28 0.76
N LYS A 298 -1.21 -16.58 1.74
CA LYS A 298 -2.55 -17.16 1.54
C LYS A 298 -3.61 -16.14 1.93
N TYR A 299 -4.54 -15.88 1.03
CA TYR A 299 -5.65 -14.95 1.22
C TYR A 299 -6.94 -15.73 1.30
N PHE A 300 -7.66 -15.57 2.39
CA PHE A 300 -8.92 -16.23 2.66
C PHE A 300 -10.06 -15.22 2.73
N LYS A 301 -11.24 -15.65 2.31
CA LYS A 301 -12.47 -14.87 2.36
C LYS A 301 -13.51 -15.60 3.19
N LYS A 302 -14.04 -14.94 4.21
CA LYS A 302 -15.12 -15.49 5.03
C LYS A 302 -16.36 -15.76 4.16
N CYS A 303 -16.91 -16.96 4.29
CA CYS A 303 -18.15 -17.35 3.63
C CYS A 303 -19.29 -16.51 4.19
N GLN A 304 -19.93 -15.67 3.37
CA GLN A 304 -21.15 -14.99 3.78
C GLN A 304 -22.26 -16.03 3.94
N LYS A 305 -22.95 -16.06 5.09
CA LYS A 305 -24.21 -16.81 5.26
C LYS A 305 -25.24 -16.24 4.27
N GLY A 306 -25.26 -16.72 3.04
CA GLY A 306 -26.19 -16.23 2.01
C GLY A 306 -25.86 -16.60 0.57
N GLU A 307 -24.59 -16.84 0.21
CA GLU A 307 -24.25 -17.31 -1.14
C GLU A 307 -24.48 -18.83 -1.23
N LYS A 308 -25.73 -19.23 -1.45
CA LYS A 308 -26.00 -20.55 -2.04
C LYS A 308 -25.23 -20.60 -3.35
N LYS A 309 -24.26 -21.50 -3.45
CA LYS A 309 -23.71 -21.96 -4.73
C LYS A 309 -24.88 -22.48 -5.56
N GLU A 310 -25.44 -21.66 -6.45
CA GLU A 310 -26.16 -22.17 -7.61
C GLU A 310 -25.10 -22.87 -8.46
N ASN A 311 -24.90 -24.15 -8.16
CA ASN A 311 -24.22 -25.05 -9.07
C ASN A 311 -25.05 -25.08 -10.35
N GLY A 312 -24.54 -24.44 -11.39
CA GLY A 312 -25.01 -24.59 -12.75
C GLY A 312 -25.04 -26.07 -13.14
N LYS A 313 -26.24 -26.63 -13.12
CA LYS A 313 -26.63 -27.79 -13.91
C LYS A 313 -27.87 -27.38 -14.70
N GLN A 314 -27.65 -26.95 -15.94
CA GLN A 314 -28.21 -27.49 -17.18
C GLN A 314 -27.79 -26.62 -18.35
#